data_AF-A0A0M4D8H7-F1
#
_entry.id   AF-A0A0M4D8H7-F1
#
_cell.length_a   1.000
_cell.length_b   1.000
_cell.length_c   1.000
_cell.angle_alpha   90.00
_cell.angle_beta   90.00
_cell.angle_gamma   90.00
#
_symmetry.space_group_name_H-M   'P 1'
#
loop_
_entity.id
_entity.type
_entity.pdbx_description
1 polymer ?
#
loop_
_entity_poly.entity_id
_entity_poly.type
_entity_poly.pdbx_seq_one_letter_code
_entity_poly.pdbx_strand_id
1 'polypeptide(L)' 'MGAHKQSDRESAEIVDLYDYMPQPRIRRGGAVREPRRRPKITDDLPKSLPVTSREIELYELYFADFFDALFAKKN' A
#
# COMPACT_ATOMS: atom_id res chain seq x y z
N MET A 1 40.20 10.94 -31.43
CA MET A 1 39.30 10.60 -32.56
C MET A 1 38.52 9.38 -32.13
N GLY A 2 37.21 9.31 -32.08
CA GLY A 2 36.13 10.23 -32.44
C GLY A 2 34.86 9.62 -31.83
N ALA A 3 33.90 10.49 -31.53
CA ALA A 3 32.65 10.15 -30.86
C ALA A 3 31.77 9.23 -31.71
N HIS A 4 31.10 8.27 -31.07
CA HIS A 4 29.82 7.77 -31.54
C HIS A 4 28.76 8.09 -30.48
N LYS A 5 28.02 9.15 -30.80
CA LYS A 5 26.87 9.70 -30.12
C LYS A 5 25.64 8.96 -30.68
N GLN A 6 25.05 8.08 -29.90
CA GLN A 6 23.73 7.48 -30.14
C GLN A 6 23.19 7.10 -28.75
N SER A 7 21.97 7.41 -28.34
CA SER A 7 20.91 8.22 -28.90
C SER A 7 19.88 8.31 -27.77
N ASP A 8 19.39 9.51 -27.50
CA ASP A 8 18.26 9.75 -26.60
C ASP A 8 17.08 8.87 -26.97
N ARG A 9 16.80 7.85 -26.16
CA ARG A 9 15.50 7.17 -26.04
C ARG A 9 15.61 6.11 -24.95
N GLU A 10 15.53 6.52 -23.70
CA GLU A 10 15.19 5.59 -22.63
C GLU A 10 13.79 5.96 -22.14
N SER A 11 12.83 5.36 -22.84
CA SER A 11 11.67 4.68 -22.27
C SER A 11 11.46 4.99 -20.79
N ALA A 12 10.30 5.54 -20.42
CA ALA A 12 9.83 5.40 -19.04
C ALA A 12 9.86 3.89 -18.75
N GLU A 13 10.90 3.44 -18.05
CA GLU A 13 11.05 2.04 -17.71
C GLU A 13 9.78 1.66 -16.97
N ILE A 14 9.03 0.70 -17.53
CA ILE A 14 7.96 0.06 -16.79
C ILE A 14 8.69 -0.72 -15.71
N VAL A 15 8.96 -0.07 -14.59
CA VAL A 15 9.60 -0.67 -13.44
C VAL A 15 8.61 -1.70 -12.92
N ASP A 16 8.94 -2.98 -13.10
CA ASP A 16 8.21 -4.03 -12.42
C ASP A 16 8.46 -3.83 -10.93
N LEU A 17 7.39 -3.44 -10.22
CA LEU A 17 7.43 -3.19 -8.80
C LEU A 17 7.94 -4.43 -8.03
N TYR A 18 7.92 -5.62 -8.61
CA TYR A 18 8.35 -6.87 -7.97
C TYR A 18 9.75 -7.36 -8.39
N ASP A 19 10.53 -6.58 -9.15
CA ASP A 19 11.88 -6.99 -9.59
C ASP A 19 12.86 -7.23 -8.43
N TYR A 20 12.59 -6.67 -7.25
CA TYR A 20 13.36 -6.94 -6.03
C TYR A 20 13.10 -8.34 -5.44
N MET A 21 12.03 -9.03 -5.84
CA MET A 21 11.63 -10.28 -5.23
C MET A 21 12.38 -11.45 -5.90
N PRO A 22 13.27 -12.17 -5.17
CA PRO A 22 14.01 -13.27 -5.76
C PRO A 22 13.04 -14.35 -6.24
N GLN A 23 13.08 -14.66 -7.54
CA GLN A 23 12.22 -15.70 -8.10
C GLN A 23 12.48 -17.04 -7.38
N PRO A 24 11.43 -17.70 -6.85
CA PRO A 24 11.61 -18.97 -6.16
C PRO A 24 12.13 -20.02 -7.15
N ARG A 25 13.39 -20.45 -6.96
CA ARG A 25 13.96 -21.57 -7.71
C ARG A 25 13.15 -22.82 -7.40
N ILE A 26 12.35 -23.30 -8.36
CA ILE A 26 11.57 -24.53 -8.22
C ILE A 26 12.54 -25.70 -8.12
N ARG A 27 12.84 -26.14 -6.89
CA ARG A 27 13.55 -27.40 -6.65
C ARG A 27 12.59 -28.54 -7.01
N ARG A 28 12.82 -29.21 -8.14
CA ARG A 28 12.17 -30.49 -8.48
C ARG A 28 12.77 -31.60 -7.61
N GLY A 29 12.43 -31.59 -6.33
CA GLY A 29 12.73 -32.64 -5.38
C GLY A 29 11.53 -32.75 -4.46
N GLY A 30 11.05 -33.97 -4.25
CA GLY A 30 9.86 -34.27 -3.44
C GLY A 30 10.04 -33.83 -1.99
N ALA A 31 9.86 -32.55 -1.71
CA ALA A 31 9.69 -32.04 -0.38
C ALA A 31 8.25 -32.31 0.03
N VAL A 32 8.07 -33.10 1.09
CA VAL A 32 6.81 -33.13 1.84
C VAL A 32 6.47 -31.66 2.11
N ARG A 33 5.36 -31.19 1.53
CA ARG A 33 4.88 -29.84 1.78
C ARG A 33 4.50 -29.81 3.25
N GLU A 34 5.39 -29.30 4.10
CA GLU A 34 4.97 -28.92 5.44
C GLU A 34 3.76 -28.01 5.28
N PRO A 35 2.68 -28.24 6.04
CA PRO A 35 1.49 -27.41 5.95
C PRO A 35 1.95 -25.98 6.26
N ARG A 36 1.93 -25.13 5.23
CA ARG A 36 2.20 -23.70 5.37
C ARG A 36 1.28 -23.20 6.47
N ARG A 37 1.82 -22.94 7.67
CA ARG A 37 1.07 -22.31 8.75
C ARG A 37 0.58 -20.98 8.21
N ARG A 38 -0.72 -20.88 7.98
CA ARG A 38 -1.33 -19.61 7.61
C ARG A 38 -1.21 -18.71 8.83
N PRO A 39 -0.53 -17.56 8.74
CA PRO A 39 -0.51 -16.63 9.85
C PRO A 39 -1.96 -16.27 10.19
N LYS A 40 -2.27 -16.28 11.49
CA LYS A 40 -3.58 -15.82 11.95
C LYS A 40 -3.58 -14.31 11.79
N ILE A 41 -4.27 -13.82 10.76
CA ILE A 41 -4.54 -12.39 10.60
C ILE A 41 -5.66 -12.07 11.58
N THR A 42 -5.39 -11.21 12.56
CA THR A 42 -6.39 -10.65 13.45
C THR A 42 -6.47 -9.16 13.21
N ASP A 43 -7.68 -8.66 12.98
CA ASP A 43 -7.94 -7.23 13.00
C ASP A 43 -8.04 -6.82 14.47
N ASP A 44 -6.95 -6.26 15.01
CA ASP A 44 -6.87 -5.77 16.39
C ASP A 44 -7.46 -4.36 16.53
N LEU A 45 -8.47 -4.04 15.71
CA LEU A 45 -9.16 -2.76 15.76
C LEU A 45 -9.81 -2.59 17.15
N PRO A 46 -9.74 -1.37 17.73
CA PRO A 46 -10.38 -1.11 19.00
C PRO A 46 -11.89 -1.36 18.89
N LYS A 47 -12.50 -1.72 20.02
CA LYS A 47 -13.96 -1.83 20.09
C LYS A 47 -14.56 -0.49 19.68
N SER A 48 -15.62 -0.54 18.88
CA SER A 48 -16.40 0.65 18.52
C SER A 48 -16.78 1.40 19.79
N LEU A 49 -16.36 2.66 19.87
CA LEU A 49 -16.71 3.52 20.99
C LEU A 49 -18.12 4.05 20.76
N PRO A 50 -19.02 3.97 21.76
CA PRO A 50 -20.33 4.57 21.62
C PRO A 50 -20.16 6.10 21.60
N VAL A 51 -20.51 6.72 20.48
CA VAL A 51 -20.55 8.18 20.32
C VAL A 51 -22.01 8.59 20.17
N THR A 52 -22.42 9.60 20.92
CA THR A 52 -23.76 10.18 20.87
C THR A 52 -23.89 11.20 19.74
N SER A 53 -25.12 11.44 19.27
CA SER A 53 -25.38 12.47 18.26
C SER A 53 -24.88 13.85 18.70
N ARG A 54 -24.99 14.16 20.01
CA ARG A 54 -24.55 15.45 20.56
C ARG A 54 -23.02 15.62 20.51
N GLU A 55 -22.28 14.54 20.71
CA GLU A 55 -20.82 14.56 20.57
C GLU A 55 -20.43 14.76 19.11
N ILE A 56 -21.11 14.11 18.17
CA ILE A 56 -20.87 14.29 16.73
C ILE A 56 -21.07 15.75 16.33
N GLU A 57 -22.19 16.37 16.73
CA GLU A 57 -22.45 17.80 16.49
C GLU A 57 -21.34 18.70 17.02
N LEU A 58 -20.79 18.35 18.20
CA LEU A 58 -19.70 19.11 18.81
C LEU A 58 -18.41 18.97 17.99
N TYR A 59 -18.09 17.76 17.53
CA TYR A 59 -16.93 17.53 16.67
C TYR A 59 -17.07 18.27 15.34
N GLU A 60 -18.23 18.24 14.70
CA GLU A 60 -18.49 18.98 13.47
C GLU A 60 -18.33 20.49 13.69
N LEU A 61 -18.89 21.03 14.76
CA LEU A 61 -18.80 22.48 15.05
C LEU A 61 -17.35 22.97 15.20
N TYR A 62 -16.47 22.18 15.81
CA TYR A 62 -15.08 22.59 16.07
C TYR A 62 -14.08 22.18 14.98
N PHE A 63 -14.36 21.11 14.23
CA PHE A 63 -13.40 20.51 13.31
C PHE A 63 -13.88 20.42 11.86
N ALA A 64 -15.08 20.93 11.52
CA ALA A 64 -15.59 20.92 10.14
C ALA A 64 -14.56 21.46 9.14
N ASP A 65 -14.04 22.66 9.35
CA ASP A 65 -13.07 23.28 8.43
C ASP A 65 -11.79 22.45 8.27
N PHE A 66 -11.35 21.78 9.34
CA PHE A 66 -10.18 20.90 9.31
C PHE A 66 -10.46 19.63 8.51
N PHE A 67 -11.63 19.01 8.70
CA PHE A 67 -12.04 17.84 7.93
C PHE A 67 -12.27 18.18 6.46
N ASP A 68 -12.88 19.32 6.18
CA ASP A 68 -13.04 19.82 4.83
C ASP A 68 -11.67 20.03 4.18
N ALA A 69 -10.69 20.60 4.86
CA ALA A 69 -9.34 20.74 4.30
C ALA A 69 -8.63 19.39 4.05
N LEU A 70 -8.85 18.39 4.89
CA LEU A 70 -8.24 17.05 4.79
C LEU A 70 -8.87 16.19 3.69
N PHE A 71 -10.19 16.28 3.56
CA PHE A 71 -10.99 15.39 2.70
C PHE A 71 -11.54 16.10 1.47
N ALA A 72 -11.38 17.42 1.33
CA ALA A 72 -11.65 18.12 0.09
C ALA A 72 -10.77 17.50 -0.99
N LYS A 73 -11.43 16.78 -1.91
CA LYS A 73 -10.81 16.25 -3.10
C LYS A 73 -10.24 17.45 -3.87
N LYS A 74 -8.91 17.49 -4.00
CA LYS A 74 -8.25 18.41 -4.92
C LYS A 74 -8.66 17.99 -6.33
N ASN A 75 -9.68 18.65 -6.87
CA ASN A 75 -10.05 18.52 -8.28
C ASN A 75 -8.93 19.06 -9.16
#